data_AF-A0A7S3U701-F1
#
_entry.id   AF-A0A7S3U701-F1
#
_cell.length_a   1.000
_cell.length_b   1.000
_cell.length_c   1.000
_cell.angle_alpha   90.00
_cell.angle_beta   90.00
_cell.angle_gamma   90.00
#
_symmetry.space_group_name_H-M   'P 1'
#
loop_
_entity.id
_entity.type
_entity.pdbx_description
1 polymer ?
#
loop_
_entity_poly.entity_id
_entity_poly.type
_entity_poly.pdbx_seq_one_letter_code
_entity_poly.pdbx_strand_id
1 'polypeptide(L)'
;PLVHAVRSAEPLSPIVVSYEDQPGNDWQSLFHLTQGTLPSSPPGYLDGSVDEVYVVASGTSFYNQCFPSGTIDFAFSATAMHWLTRLPAPIPDALHSACTQHAPTREAFAAQAAEDWRRIMLMRARELRPGGQMVVANFAKDQAGRFLGQSAPRVKES
;
A
#
# COMPACT_ATOMS: atom_id res chain seq x y z
N PRO A 1 -10.50 3.91 -14.69
CA PRO A 1 -10.05 3.73 -13.28
C PRO A 1 -10.53 2.38 -12.72
N LEU A 2 -9.88 1.80 -11.69
CA LEU A 2 -10.15 0.42 -11.22
C LEU A 2 -11.64 0.15 -10.96
N VAL A 3 -12.35 1.06 -10.27
CA VAL A 3 -13.79 0.91 -9.97
C VAL A 3 -14.63 0.76 -11.24
N HIS A 4 -14.33 1.49 -12.31
CA HIS A 4 -15.03 1.35 -13.59
C HIS A 4 -14.76 0.00 -14.25
N ALA A 5 -13.51 -0.50 -14.15
CA ALA A 5 -13.16 -1.81 -14.68
C ALA A 5 -13.89 -2.93 -13.91
N VAL A 6 -13.98 -2.81 -12.58
CA VAL A 6 -14.76 -3.73 -11.74
C VAL A 6 -16.24 -3.67 -12.09
N ARG A 7 -16.86 -2.48 -12.18
CA ARG A 7 -18.27 -2.34 -12.59
C ARG A 7 -18.54 -2.95 -13.97
N SER A 8 -17.62 -2.77 -14.92
CA SER A 8 -17.78 -3.38 -16.26
C SER A 8 -17.69 -4.90 -16.24
N ALA A 9 -16.92 -5.48 -15.31
CA ALA A 9 -16.77 -6.92 -15.17
C ALA A 9 -17.91 -7.55 -14.34
N GLU A 10 -18.41 -6.82 -13.35
CA GLU A 10 -19.44 -7.26 -12.38
C GLU A 10 -20.60 -6.23 -12.33
N PRO A 11 -21.49 -6.19 -13.34
CA PRO A 11 -22.45 -5.09 -13.51
C PRO A 11 -23.46 -4.94 -12.38
N LEU A 12 -23.78 -6.03 -11.67
CA LEU A 12 -24.85 -6.09 -10.67
C LEU A 12 -24.36 -6.12 -9.22
N SER A 13 -23.04 -6.18 -8.99
CA SER A 13 -22.50 -6.35 -7.65
C SER A 13 -22.26 -5.00 -6.98
N PRO A 14 -22.61 -4.82 -5.69
CA PRO A 14 -22.14 -3.69 -4.91
C PRO A 14 -20.61 -3.65 -4.86
N ILE A 15 -20.02 -2.46 -4.98
CA ILE A 15 -18.56 -2.27 -4.88
C ILE A 15 -18.27 -1.58 -3.55
N VAL A 16 -17.48 -2.23 -2.70
CA VAL A 16 -16.95 -1.61 -1.46
C VAL A 16 -15.48 -1.28 -1.67
N VAL A 17 -15.15 0.00 -1.60
CA VAL A 17 -13.76 0.47 -1.60
C VAL A 17 -13.33 0.71 -0.15
N SER A 18 -12.47 -0.17 0.34
CA SER A 18 -11.90 -0.08 1.68
C SER A 18 -10.53 0.60 1.64
N TYR A 19 -10.40 1.74 2.31
CA TYR A 19 -9.11 2.36 2.57
C TYR A 19 -8.54 1.84 3.88
N GLU A 20 -7.25 1.53 3.91
CA GLU A 20 -6.53 1.14 5.12
C GLU A 20 -5.28 2.00 5.26
N ASP A 21 -5.04 2.47 6.49
CA ASP A 21 -3.84 3.19 6.90
C ASP A 21 -3.75 3.17 8.44
N GLN A 22 -2.73 3.80 8.98
CA GLN A 22 -2.54 3.99 10.42
C GLN A 22 -3.64 4.86 11.04
N PRO A 23 -3.90 4.73 12.36
CA PRO A 23 -4.90 5.56 13.04
C PRO A 23 -4.66 7.07 12.90
N GLY A 24 -3.39 7.47 12.79
CA GLY A 24 -2.97 8.87 12.66
C GLY A 24 -3.01 9.44 11.24
N ASN A 25 -3.46 8.68 10.24
CA ASN A 25 -3.66 9.20 8.90
C ASN A 25 -4.70 10.35 8.90
N ASP A 26 -4.60 11.25 7.93
CA ASP A 26 -5.59 12.30 7.72
C ASP A 26 -6.84 11.74 7.02
N TRP A 27 -7.65 11.02 7.82
CA TRP A 27 -8.92 10.45 7.39
C TRP A 27 -9.93 11.53 6.98
N GLN A 28 -9.86 12.73 7.59
CA GLN A 28 -10.75 13.82 7.24
C GLN A 28 -10.56 14.25 5.79
N SER A 29 -9.32 14.45 5.35
CA SER A 29 -9.03 14.76 3.95
C SER A 29 -9.45 13.63 3.00
N LEU A 30 -9.24 12.36 3.36
CA LEU A 30 -9.73 11.23 2.56
C LEU A 30 -11.26 11.28 2.38
N PHE A 31 -12.00 11.53 3.46
CA PHE A 31 -13.46 11.62 3.38
C PHE A 31 -13.90 12.81 2.55
N HIS A 32 -13.28 13.98 2.71
CA HIS A 32 -13.61 15.12 1.86
C HIS A 32 -13.26 14.88 0.38
N LEU A 33 -12.16 14.17 0.08
CA LEU A 33 -11.76 13.77 -1.27
C LEU A 33 -12.80 12.84 -1.90
N THR A 34 -13.14 11.76 -1.21
CA THR A 34 -14.08 10.74 -1.73
C THR A 34 -15.49 11.29 -1.90
N GLN A 35 -15.92 12.22 -1.04
CA GLN A 35 -17.21 12.90 -1.15
C GLN A 35 -17.20 14.09 -2.12
N GLY A 36 -16.09 14.36 -2.81
CA GLY A 36 -15.99 15.47 -3.79
C GLY A 36 -16.10 16.87 -3.17
N THR A 37 -15.83 17.00 -1.87
CA THR A 37 -15.96 18.29 -1.13
C THR A 37 -14.63 19.03 -0.98
N LEU A 38 -13.51 18.40 -1.35
CA LEU A 38 -12.21 19.07 -1.42
C LEU A 38 -12.13 20.00 -2.66
N PRO A 39 -11.65 21.25 -2.52
CA PRO A 39 -11.46 22.15 -3.65
C PRO A 39 -10.51 21.57 -4.71
N SER A 40 -10.88 21.69 -5.99
CA SER A 40 -10.07 21.22 -7.13
C SER A 40 -9.70 19.73 -7.07
N SER A 41 -10.56 18.90 -6.45
CA SER A 41 -10.36 17.46 -6.43
C SER A 41 -10.36 16.87 -7.84
N PRO A 42 -9.49 15.87 -8.12
CA PRO A 42 -9.66 15.08 -9.33
C PRO A 42 -11.02 14.36 -9.31
N PRO A 43 -11.56 13.96 -10.48
CA PRO A 43 -12.78 13.15 -10.53
C PRO A 43 -12.65 11.91 -9.65
N GLY A 44 -13.54 11.81 -8.67
CA GLY A 44 -13.67 10.63 -7.82
C GLY A 44 -14.46 9.53 -8.53
N TYR A 45 -14.73 8.43 -7.82
CA TYR A 45 -15.63 7.37 -8.31
C TYR A 45 -16.99 7.39 -7.59
N LEU A 46 -17.23 8.37 -6.72
CA LEU A 46 -18.53 8.65 -6.08
C LEU A 46 -19.22 9.88 -6.70
N ASP A 47 -18.85 10.28 -7.91
CA ASP A 47 -19.40 11.43 -8.63
C ASP A 47 -20.72 11.12 -9.37
N GLY A 48 -21.27 9.92 -9.17
CA GLY A 48 -22.45 9.41 -9.88
C GLY A 48 -22.15 8.74 -11.23
N SER A 49 -20.87 8.62 -11.63
CA SER A 49 -20.50 7.87 -12.84
C SER A 49 -20.60 6.35 -12.69
N VAL A 50 -20.64 5.85 -11.44
CA VAL A 50 -20.77 4.44 -11.10
C VAL A 50 -21.74 4.28 -9.94
N ASP A 51 -22.78 3.45 -10.15
CA ASP A 51 -23.78 3.15 -9.12
C ASP A 51 -23.30 2.09 -8.11
N GLU A 52 -23.96 2.04 -6.95
CA GLU A 52 -23.74 1.05 -5.87
C GLU A 52 -22.28 0.94 -5.41
N VAL A 53 -21.62 2.08 -5.24
CA VAL A 53 -20.26 2.17 -4.69
C VAL A 53 -20.28 2.73 -3.27
N TYR A 54 -19.62 2.03 -2.36
CA TYR A 54 -19.52 2.38 -0.94
C TYR A 54 -18.06 2.57 -0.56
N VAL A 55 -17.80 3.50 0.35
CA VAL A 55 -16.44 3.76 0.87
C VAL A 55 -16.42 3.47 2.36
N VAL A 56 -15.42 2.71 2.79
CA VAL A 56 -15.14 2.45 4.20
C VAL A 56 -13.65 2.68 4.47
N ALA A 57 -13.31 2.88 5.75
CA ALA A 57 -11.94 3.06 6.18
C ALA A 57 -11.62 2.18 7.38
N SER A 58 -10.40 1.65 7.42
CA SER A 58 -9.82 0.94 8.57
C SER A 58 -8.58 1.68 9.03
N GLY A 59 -8.61 2.21 10.25
CA GLY A 59 -7.45 2.81 10.91
C GLY A 59 -6.52 1.77 11.55
N THR A 60 -6.48 0.54 11.02
CA THR A 60 -5.73 -0.57 11.58
C THR A 60 -4.48 -0.79 10.75
N SER A 61 -3.31 -0.75 11.37
CA SER A 61 -2.05 -1.03 10.67
C SER A 61 -2.09 -2.37 9.92
N PHE A 62 -1.67 -2.36 8.65
CA PHE A 62 -1.46 -3.56 7.83
C PHE A 62 -0.54 -4.64 8.43
N TYR A 63 0.15 -4.39 9.53
CA TYR A 63 0.84 -5.45 10.28
C TYR A 63 -0.11 -6.36 11.07
N ASN A 64 -1.37 -5.96 11.22
CA ASN A 64 -2.45 -6.71 11.83
C ASN A 64 -3.48 -7.09 10.76
N GLN A 65 -4.48 -7.88 11.16
CA GLN A 65 -5.65 -8.15 10.34
C GLN A 65 -6.60 -6.94 10.42
N CYS A 66 -6.85 -6.29 9.30
CA CYS A 66 -7.62 -5.07 9.14
C CYS A 66 -9.09 -5.34 8.76
N PHE A 67 -9.36 -6.50 8.18
CA PHE A 67 -10.68 -6.91 7.68
C PHE A 67 -11.03 -8.34 8.14
N PRO A 68 -12.33 -8.70 8.18
CA PRO A 68 -12.73 -10.07 8.46
C PRO A 68 -12.13 -11.06 7.44
N SER A 69 -12.01 -12.33 7.83
CA SER A 69 -11.40 -13.34 6.96
C SER A 69 -12.29 -13.62 5.75
N GLY A 70 -11.67 -13.72 4.57
CA GLY A 70 -12.35 -14.09 3.32
C GLY A 70 -13.29 -13.02 2.76
N THR A 71 -13.13 -11.75 3.12
CA THR A 71 -14.00 -10.64 2.65
C THR A 71 -13.36 -9.73 1.61
N ILE A 72 -12.08 -9.91 1.28
CA ILE A 72 -11.39 -9.07 0.29
C ILE A 72 -11.28 -9.82 -1.04
N ASP A 73 -11.90 -9.25 -2.08
CA ASP A 73 -11.79 -9.71 -3.47
C ASP A 73 -10.46 -9.36 -4.10
N PHE A 74 -10.06 -8.09 -3.96
CA PHE A 74 -8.89 -7.52 -4.58
C PHE A 74 -8.21 -6.54 -3.62
N ALA A 75 -6.95 -6.80 -3.31
CA ALA A 75 -6.12 -5.93 -2.48
C ALA A 75 -5.09 -5.20 -3.35
N PHE A 76 -4.89 -3.92 -3.09
CA PHE A 76 -3.87 -3.11 -3.75
C PHE A 76 -3.06 -2.34 -2.71
N SER A 77 -1.74 -2.42 -2.80
CA SER A 77 -0.84 -1.62 -1.98
C SER A 77 0.26 -1.04 -2.84
N ALA A 78 0.46 0.27 -2.76
CA ALA A 78 1.53 0.97 -3.43
C ALA A 78 2.32 1.83 -2.44
N THR A 79 3.65 1.71 -2.49
CA THR A 79 4.60 2.55 -1.72
C THR A 79 4.30 2.64 -0.22
N ALA A 80 3.77 1.58 0.40
CA ALA A 80 3.43 1.55 1.83
C ALA A 80 4.24 0.53 2.62
N MET A 81 4.35 -0.70 2.11
CA MET A 81 4.87 -1.86 2.86
C MET A 81 6.40 -1.87 3.08
N HIS A 82 7.11 -0.78 2.79
CA HIS A 82 8.53 -0.62 3.14
C HIS A 82 8.74 0.00 4.53
N TRP A 83 7.69 0.58 5.14
CA TRP A 83 7.74 1.16 6.48
C TRP A 83 7.74 0.09 7.56
N LEU A 84 8.86 -0.15 8.23
CA LEU A 84 9.00 -1.20 9.25
C LEU A 84 8.19 -0.93 10.53
N THR A 85 7.83 -1.98 11.26
CA THR A 85 7.12 -1.87 12.55
C THR A 85 7.93 -1.18 13.65
N ARG A 86 9.26 -1.22 13.57
CA ARG A 86 10.17 -0.58 14.53
C ARG A 86 11.52 -0.24 13.90
N LEU A 87 12.26 0.65 14.56
CA LEU A 87 13.67 0.89 14.26
C LEU A 87 14.53 -0.27 14.77
N PRO A 88 15.21 -1.04 13.90
CA PRO A 88 15.95 -2.25 14.32
C PRO A 88 17.27 -1.93 15.01
N ALA A 89 17.97 -0.89 14.54
CA ALA A 89 19.27 -0.45 15.06
C ALA A 89 19.53 1.02 14.66
N PRO A 90 20.43 1.73 15.35
CA PRO A 90 20.94 3.02 14.89
C PRO A 90 21.64 2.90 13.52
N ILE A 91 21.57 3.98 12.75
CA ILE A 91 22.26 4.10 11.46
C ILE A 91 23.39 5.13 11.62
N PRO A 92 24.65 4.70 11.79
CA PRO A 92 25.72 5.59 12.23
C PRO A 92 26.27 6.51 11.14
N ASP A 93 26.04 6.17 9.87
CA ASP A 93 26.72 6.75 8.71
C ASP A 93 25.75 7.20 7.59
N ALA A 94 24.44 7.07 7.79
CA ALA A 94 23.43 7.40 6.78
C ALA A 94 22.07 7.72 7.41
N LEU A 95 21.20 8.39 6.64
CA LEU A 95 19.83 8.67 7.06
C LEU A 95 18.89 7.46 6.88
N HIS A 96 19.17 6.61 5.89
CA HIS A 96 18.35 5.44 5.59
C HIS A 96 19.21 4.19 5.50
N SER A 97 18.66 3.07 5.97
CA SER A 97 19.31 1.75 5.96
C SER A 97 19.68 1.23 4.57
N ALA A 98 19.11 1.80 3.50
CA ALA A 98 19.47 1.44 2.14
C ALA A 98 20.86 1.97 1.76
N CYS A 99 21.31 3.04 2.42
CA CYS A 99 22.55 3.78 2.13
C CYS A 99 23.71 3.47 3.09
N THR A 100 23.45 2.78 4.21
CA THR A 100 24.49 2.50 5.22
C THR A 100 25.53 1.49 4.74
N GLN A 101 26.79 1.78 5.02
CA GLN A 101 27.92 0.87 4.80
C GLN A 101 28.19 -0.03 6.02
N HIS A 102 27.51 0.21 7.14
CA HIS A 102 27.60 -0.61 8.34
C HIS A 102 26.85 -1.95 8.19
N ALA A 103 27.59 -3.05 8.06
CA ALA A 103 27.02 -4.39 7.82
C ALA A 103 26.01 -4.86 8.89
N PRO A 104 26.32 -4.84 10.21
CA PRO A 104 25.34 -5.21 11.23
C PRO A 104 24.02 -4.42 11.18
N THR A 105 24.06 -3.12 10.91
CA THR A 105 22.84 -2.30 10.73
C THR A 105 22.05 -2.79 9.52
N ARG A 106 22.68 -3.03 8.36
CA ARG A 106 21.96 -3.57 7.18
C ARG A 106 21.29 -4.91 7.48
N GLU A 107 21.99 -5.81 8.15
CA GLU A 107 21.48 -7.13 8.50
C GLU A 107 20.30 -7.05 9.46
N ALA A 108 20.37 -6.19 10.48
CA ALA A 108 19.27 -5.96 11.42
C ALA A 108 18.01 -5.42 10.71
N PHE A 109 18.18 -4.49 9.77
CA PHE A 109 17.06 -3.98 8.96
C PHE A 109 16.49 -5.02 8.00
N ALA A 110 17.34 -5.85 7.37
CA ALA A 110 16.88 -6.92 6.50
C ALA A 110 16.09 -7.99 7.28
N ALA A 111 16.56 -8.37 8.47
CA ALA A 111 15.86 -9.30 9.35
C ALA A 111 14.49 -8.75 9.79
N GLN A 112 14.44 -7.47 10.15
CA GLN A 112 13.16 -6.83 10.49
C GLN A 112 12.19 -6.80 9.31
N ALA A 113 12.67 -6.39 8.14
CA ALA A 113 11.87 -6.34 6.92
C ALA A 113 11.32 -7.72 6.53
N ALA A 114 12.09 -8.79 6.72
CA ALA A 114 11.66 -10.14 6.43
C ALA A 114 10.52 -10.61 7.35
N GLU A 115 10.62 -10.35 8.66
CA GLU A 115 9.55 -10.70 9.60
C GLU A 115 8.29 -9.86 9.37
N ASP A 116 8.47 -8.57 9.12
CA ASP A 116 7.38 -7.64 8.81
C ASP A 116 6.66 -8.05 7.52
N TRP A 117 7.40 -8.37 6.45
CA TRP A 117 6.84 -8.86 5.20
C TRP A 117 6.06 -10.15 5.39
N ARG A 118 6.63 -11.13 6.11
CA ARG A 118 5.95 -12.40 6.42
C ARG A 118 4.64 -12.15 7.16
N ARG A 119 4.64 -11.24 8.15
CA ARG A 119 3.44 -10.89 8.91
C ARG A 119 2.37 -10.26 8.03
N ILE A 120 2.74 -9.29 7.18
CA ILE A 120 1.79 -8.67 6.24
C ILE A 120 1.15 -9.74 5.37
N MET A 121 1.96 -10.59 4.71
CA MET A 121 1.43 -11.63 3.82
C MET A 121 0.47 -12.59 4.53
N LEU A 122 0.76 -12.97 5.78
CA LEU A 122 -0.13 -13.80 6.58
C LEU A 122 -1.46 -13.13 6.90
N MET A 123 -1.47 -11.83 7.21
CA MET A 123 -2.71 -11.11 7.48
C MET A 123 -3.53 -10.93 6.19
N ARG A 124 -2.89 -10.53 5.09
CA ARG A 124 -3.57 -10.37 3.79
C ARG A 124 -4.12 -11.69 3.26
N ALA A 125 -3.39 -12.79 3.42
CA ALA A 125 -3.85 -14.12 3.02
C ALA A 125 -5.11 -14.58 3.76
N ARG A 126 -5.32 -14.14 5.01
CA ARG A 126 -6.55 -14.43 5.77
C ARG A 126 -7.74 -13.62 5.27
N GLU A 127 -7.50 -12.37 4.93
CA GLU A 127 -8.53 -11.42 4.48
C GLU A 127 -9.02 -11.71 3.07
N LEU A 128 -8.13 -12.18 2.19
CA LEU A 128 -8.49 -12.55 0.82
C LEU A 128 -9.46 -13.73 0.81
N ARG A 129 -10.51 -13.63 0.00
CA ARG A 129 -11.39 -14.77 -0.28
C ARG A 129 -10.67 -15.82 -1.14
N PRO A 130 -11.17 -17.07 -1.21
CA PRO A 130 -10.70 -18.02 -2.21
C PRO A 130 -10.78 -17.42 -3.63
N GLY A 131 -9.65 -17.41 -4.33
CA GLY A 131 -9.51 -16.80 -5.66
C GLY A 131 -9.27 -15.28 -5.66
N GLY A 132 -9.26 -14.63 -4.48
CA GLY A 132 -8.92 -13.21 -4.34
C GLY A 132 -7.47 -12.94 -4.71
N GLN A 133 -7.21 -11.71 -5.18
CA GLN A 133 -5.90 -11.31 -5.69
C GLN A 133 -5.34 -10.12 -4.93
N MET A 134 -4.01 -10.05 -4.86
CA MET A 134 -3.31 -8.91 -4.28
C MET A 134 -2.22 -8.41 -5.23
N VAL A 135 -2.19 -7.10 -5.43
CA VAL A 135 -1.12 -6.42 -6.16
C VAL A 135 -0.34 -5.55 -5.18
N VAL A 136 0.98 -5.72 -5.15
CA VAL A 136 1.90 -4.92 -4.34
C VAL A 136 2.92 -4.24 -5.24
N ALA A 137 2.98 -2.92 -5.17
CA ALA A 137 4.01 -2.11 -5.81
C ALA A 137 4.86 -1.43 -4.71
N ASN A 138 6.06 -1.95 -4.46
CA ASN A 138 6.93 -1.45 -3.39
C ASN A 138 8.32 -1.07 -3.92
N PHE A 139 9.08 -0.32 -3.13
CA PHE A 139 10.48 -0.03 -3.45
C PHE A 139 11.34 -1.27 -3.28
N ALA A 140 12.20 -1.52 -4.27
CA ALA A 140 13.10 -2.65 -4.30
C ALA A 140 14.51 -2.20 -4.73
N LYS A 141 15.47 -3.09 -4.49
CA LYS A 141 16.80 -3.00 -5.10
C LYS A 141 16.81 -3.83 -6.38
N ASP A 142 17.42 -3.30 -7.43
CA ASP A 142 17.64 -4.06 -8.66
C ASP A 142 18.84 -5.01 -8.52
N GLN A 143 19.15 -5.75 -9.60
CA GLN A 143 20.27 -6.72 -9.62
C GLN A 143 21.65 -6.07 -9.40
N ALA A 144 21.79 -4.77 -9.69
CA ALA A 144 23.01 -4.02 -9.45
C ALA A 144 23.02 -3.34 -8.05
N GLY A 145 22.01 -3.62 -7.22
CA GLY A 145 21.86 -3.04 -5.89
C GLY A 145 21.33 -1.60 -5.87
N ARG A 146 20.89 -1.06 -7.02
CA ARG A 146 20.36 0.31 -7.12
C ARG A 146 18.93 0.36 -6.61
N PHE A 147 18.54 1.48 -6.00
CA PHE A 147 17.22 1.72 -5.42
C PHE A 147 16.74 3.14 -5.74
N LEU A 148 15.54 3.50 -5.29
CA LEU A 148 14.98 4.84 -5.48
C LEU A 148 15.96 5.93 -5.02
N GLY A 149 16.25 6.90 -5.88
CA GLY A 149 17.24 7.95 -5.62
C GLY A 149 18.70 7.57 -5.96
N GLN A 150 18.97 6.30 -6.28
CA GLN A 150 20.25 5.79 -6.81
C GLN A 150 20.06 4.99 -8.12
N SER A 151 18.95 5.22 -8.82
CA SER A 151 18.68 4.62 -10.12
C SER A 151 19.69 5.08 -11.18
N ALA A 152 19.95 4.25 -12.18
CA ALA A 152 20.77 4.64 -13.33
C ALA A 152 20.29 5.98 -13.92
N PRO A 153 21.20 6.84 -14.41
CA PRO A 153 20.77 8.01 -15.17
C PRO A 153 19.89 7.55 -16.32
N ARG A 154 18.71 8.17 -16.47
CA ARG A 154 17.85 7.89 -17.63
C ARG A 154 18.67 8.22 -18.86
N VAL A 155 18.90 7.22 -19.73
CA VAL A 155 19.35 7.49 -21.09
C VAL A 155 18.23 8.33 -21.71
N LYS A 156 18.48 9.61 -21.91
CA LYS A 156 17.60 10.42 -22.77
C LYS A 156 17.90 9.95 -24.19
N GLU A 157 17.04 9.09 -24.73
CA GLU A 157 16.97 8.97 -26.18
C GLU A 157 16.45 10.32 -26.70
N SER A 158 17.35 11.03 -27.38
CA SER A 158 17.09 12.30 -28.08
C SER A 158 16.53 12.05 -29.47
#